data_AF-A0A2P6TE64-F1
#
_entry.id   AF-A0A2P6TE64-F1
#
_cell.length_a   1.000
_cell.length_b   1.000
_cell.length_c   1.000
_cell.angle_alpha   90.00
_cell.angle_beta   90.00
_cell.angle_gamma   90.00
#
_symmetry.space_group_name_H-M   'P 1'
#
loop_
_entity.id
_entity.type
_entity.pdbx_description
1 polymer ?
#
loop_
_entity_poly.entity_id
_entity_poly.type
_entity_poly.pdbx_seq_one_letter_code
_entity_poly.pdbx_strand_id
1 'polypeptide(L)'
;MGSRAQALPGLFLADGTDFSFEGLANLGINQEIVVLASIAFSTFSLAVNFLGGVETEKKRAELQLELEREKAQQTQLAEIRRVIERYRGPLLESAIDLEQPLWHLVAEGQGRELGREDACSKASETVRYLLFTIAQFLGYFEVMRREGPRERSFLQAGNFQGSDTLQTLLEGVRFVLCSSNEGLERWYNQGSTRPHPGARNRQPREAIIAAARAAQSNGASSSLAAARPELFRISRGTQRAIGSLMITTPQGAERHYTLSYAEFCRRLETEPSFAVWFKQIEADVRELMTGDAWAGERPFEGFVAGRWTRVLLLQQLLVEVFDLLDPDLVRLPMARRMRLMPVRWGPLPNIEQYTRQLKELSEMHWDLFGRGRQENPLEGLRDLLLSVTVDEGDQAVPAGTAPHSNGNGSSGGSAAGPPGSVAQRSVLSSSSGSFSEERP
;
A
#
# COMPACT_ATOMS: atom_id res chain seq x y z
N MET A 1 -12.09 -23.26 35.57
CA MET A 1 -11.23 -24.40 35.15
C MET A 1 -9.80 -23.89 35.10
N GLY A 2 -8.79 -24.46 35.75
CA GLY A 2 -8.71 -25.73 36.48
C GLY A 2 -7.23 -26.09 36.54
N SER A 3 -6.47 -25.46 37.45
CA SER A 3 -5.00 -25.53 37.44
C SER A 3 -4.52 -26.93 37.82
N ARG A 4 -3.99 -27.68 36.85
CA ARG A 4 -3.55 -29.07 37.02
C ARG A 4 -2.05 -29.09 37.28
N ALA A 5 -1.65 -28.89 38.54
CA ALA A 5 -0.27 -29.07 38.97
C ALA A 5 0.14 -30.54 38.78
N GLN A 6 1.09 -30.81 37.89
CA GLN A 6 1.72 -32.12 37.79
C GLN A 6 2.72 -32.27 38.93
N ALA A 7 2.47 -33.23 39.83
CA ALA A 7 3.43 -33.61 40.85
C ALA A 7 4.61 -34.35 40.18
N LEU A 8 5.83 -33.90 40.45
CA LEU A 8 7.04 -34.65 40.12
C LEU A 8 7.07 -35.96 40.93
N PRO A 9 7.61 -37.06 40.39
CA PRO A 9 7.70 -38.32 41.10
C PRO A 9 8.58 -38.16 42.35
N GLY A 10 8.04 -38.59 43.49
CA GLY A 10 8.76 -38.55 44.76
C GLY A 10 10.02 -39.40 44.70
N LEU A 11 11.17 -38.76 44.93
CA LEU A 11 12.42 -39.45 45.17
C LEU A 11 12.30 -40.19 46.51
N PHE A 12 11.99 -41.49 46.45
CA PHE A 12 12.01 -42.36 47.63
C PHE A 12 13.44 -42.41 48.18
N LEU A 13 13.71 -41.63 49.22
CA LEU A 13 14.85 -41.86 50.10
C LEU A 13 14.58 -43.18 50.83
N ALA A 14 15.38 -44.19 50.51
CA ALA A 14 15.34 -45.49 51.17
C ALA A 14 15.71 -45.37 52.66
N ASP A 15 15.26 -46.36 53.43
CA ASP A 15 15.29 -46.44 54.88
C ASP A 15 16.52 -45.85 55.59
N GLY A 16 16.25 -44.98 56.57
CA GLY A 16 16.36 -45.42 57.95
C GLY A 16 17.76 -45.76 58.49
N THR A 17 18.82 -45.11 58.00
CA THR A 17 20.07 -45.04 58.77
C THR A 17 20.01 -43.86 59.75
N ASP A 18 19.51 -44.11 60.96
CA ASP A 18 19.68 -43.19 62.08
C ASP A 18 21.18 -43.00 62.35
N PHE A 19 21.71 -41.84 61.95
CA PHE A 19 23.11 -41.47 62.13
C PHE A 19 23.34 -41.08 63.60
N SER A 20 23.39 -42.08 64.48
CA SER A 20 23.64 -41.89 65.90
C SER A 20 25.05 -41.33 66.14
N PHE A 21 25.12 -40.18 66.81
CA PHE A 21 26.37 -39.45 67.06
C PHE A 21 27.41 -40.24 67.89
N GLU A 22 26.99 -41.32 68.54
CA GLU A 22 27.84 -42.21 69.35
C GLU A 22 28.94 -42.90 68.52
N GLY A 23 28.69 -43.18 67.23
CA GLY A 23 29.67 -43.82 66.35
C GLY A 23 30.94 -43.00 66.13
N LEU A 24 30.85 -41.67 66.18
CA LEU A 24 31.98 -40.76 65.97
C LEU A 24 32.86 -40.57 67.21
N ALA A 25 32.32 -40.79 68.41
CA ALA A 25 33.07 -40.68 69.67
C ALA A 25 34.21 -41.71 69.77
N ASN A 26 34.00 -42.92 69.25
CA ASN A 26 35.00 -44.00 69.23
C ASN A 26 36.17 -43.77 68.27
N LEU A 27 36.13 -42.74 67.42
CA LEU A 27 37.23 -42.35 66.54
C LEU A 27 38.15 -41.26 67.14
N GLY A 28 37.88 -40.82 68.38
CA GLY A 28 38.70 -39.81 69.06
C GLY A 28 38.57 -38.39 68.48
N ILE A 29 37.51 -38.13 67.70
CA ILE A 29 37.26 -36.82 67.07
C ILE A 29 36.49 -35.93 68.06
N ASN A 30 37.05 -34.77 68.41
CA ASN A 30 36.42 -33.82 69.32
C ASN A 30 35.06 -33.34 68.78
N GLN A 31 34.01 -33.36 69.61
CA GLN A 31 32.65 -32.95 69.24
C GLN A 31 32.58 -31.51 68.70
N GLU A 32 33.43 -30.61 69.19
CA GLU A 32 33.56 -29.23 68.72
C GLU A 32 33.90 -29.14 67.21
N ILE A 33 34.70 -30.08 66.70
CA ILE A 33 35.09 -30.14 65.27
C ILE A 33 33.87 -30.48 64.41
N VAL A 34 32.98 -31.36 64.90
CA VAL A 34 31.77 -31.77 64.16
C VAL A 34 30.74 -30.64 64.10
N VAL A 35 30.60 -29.86 65.17
CA VAL A 35 29.75 -28.65 65.20
C VAL A 35 30.30 -27.59 64.24
N LEU A 36 31.61 -27.31 64.26
CA LEU A 36 32.25 -26.37 63.33
C LEU A 36 32.10 -26.81 61.86
N ALA A 37 32.29 -28.09 61.57
CA ALA A 37 32.08 -28.64 60.23
C ALA A 37 30.62 -28.48 59.74
N SER A 38 29.64 -28.64 60.63
CA SER A 38 28.21 -28.49 60.32
C SER A 38 27.82 -27.03 60.05
N ILE A 39 28.40 -26.08 60.79
CA ILE A 39 28.25 -24.63 60.55
C ILE A 39 28.92 -24.24 59.22
N ALA A 40 30.13 -24.76 58.95
CA ALA A 40 30.82 -24.53 57.68
C ALA A 40 30.03 -25.08 56.48
N PHE A 41 29.45 -26.28 56.60
CA PHE A 41 28.69 -26.90 55.50
C PHE A 41 27.34 -26.19 55.24
N SER A 42 26.63 -25.79 56.29
CA SER A 42 25.36 -25.04 56.15
C SER A 42 25.57 -23.64 55.57
N THR A 43 26.59 -22.90 56.03
CA THR A 43 26.96 -21.60 55.45
C THR A 43 27.46 -21.72 54.00
N PHE A 44 28.25 -22.75 53.68
CA PHE A 44 28.67 -23.03 52.30
C PHE A 44 27.47 -23.37 51.39
N SER A 45 26.53 -24.20 51.86
CA SER A 45 25.31 -24.54 51.12
C SER A 45 24.44 -23.29 50.84
N LEU A 46 24.28 -22.40 51.82
CA LEU A 46 23.59 -21.12 51.61
C LEU A 46 24.32 -20.22 50.60
N ALA A 47 25.65 -20.15 50.66
CA ALA A 47 26.46 -19.37 49.72
C ALA A 47 26.35 -19.90 48.27
N VAL A 48 26.42 -21.22 48.08
CA VAL A 48 26.27 -21.86 46.76
C VAL A 48 24.86 -21.63 46.19
N ASN A 49 23.82 -21.78 47.01
CA ASN A 49 22.44 -21.51 46.58
C ASN A 49 22.23 -20.03 46.23
N PHE A 50 22.82 -19.09 46.98
CA PHE A 50 22.73 -17.66 46.69
C PHE A 50 23.45 -17.29 45.38
N LEU A 51 24.68 -17.79 45.18
CA LEU A 51 25.45 -17.58 43.94
C LEU A 51 24.72 -18.15 42.71
N GLY A 52 24.19 -19.38 42.81
CA GLY A 52 23.38 -19.98 41.76
C GLY A 52 22.10 -19.19 41.46
N GLY A 53 21.44 -18.68 42.51
CA GLY A 53 20.29 -17.78 42.39
C GLY A 53 20.60 -16.56 41.53
N VAL A 54 21.59 -15.76 41.93
CA VAL A 54 21.97 -14.51 41.22
C VAL A 54 22.33 -14.75 39.76
N GLU A 55 23.07 -15.82 39.44
CA GLU A 55 23.43 -16.10 38.04
C GLU A 55 22.21 -16.54 37.20
N THR A 56 21.28 -17.32 37.78
CA THR A 56 20.04 -17.70 37.10
C THR A 56 19.09 -16.51 36.91
N GLU A 57 19.04 -15.56 37.85
CA GLU A 57 18.27 -14.32 37.72
C GLU A 57 18.84 -13.43 36.62
N LYS A 58 20.17 -13.25 36.55
CA LYS A 58 20.81 -12.48 35.47
C LYS A 58 20.51 -13.06 34.09
N LYS A 59 20.66 -14.37 33.93
CA LYS A 59 20.35 -15.07 32.66
C LYS A 59 18.86 -14.98 32.29
N ARG A 60 17.96 -15.03 33.27
CA ARG A 60 16.51 -14.82 33.04
C ARG A 60 16.21 -13.39 32.59
N ALA A 61 16.82 -12.38 33.20
CA ALA A 61 16.66 -10.99 32.80
C ALA A 61 17.20 -10.71 31.39
N GLU A 62 18.37 -11.27 31.05
CA GLU A 62 18.95 -11.19 29.71
C GLU A 62 18.04 -11.84 28.65
N LEU A 63 17.54 -13.05 28.90
CA LEU A 63 16.61 -13.75 28.00
C LEU A 63 15.25 -13.06 27.88
N GLN A 64 14.71 -12.47 28.96
CA GLN A 64 13.47 -11.69 28.90
C GLN A 64 13.64 -10.45 28.02
N LEU A 65 14.75 -9.73 28.17
CA LEU A 65 15.07 -8.54 27.39
C LEU A 65 15.36 -8.86 25.90
N GLU A 66 15.93 -10.02 25.60
CA GLU A 66 16.07 -10.52 24.24
C GLU A 66 14.71 -10.85 23.61
N LEU A 67 13.86 -11.59 24.33
CA LEU A 67 12.51 -11.95 23.91
C LEU A 67 11.57 -10.73 23.76
N GLU A 68 11.76 -9.68 24.55
CA GLU A 68 11.08 -8.38 24.37
C GLU A 68 11.54 -7.67 23.10
N ARG A 69 12.83 -7.69 22.76
CA ARG A 69 13.35 -7.14 21.51
C ARG A 69 12.81 -7.88 20.30
N GLU A 70 12.78 -9.21 20.33
CA GLU A 70 12.20 -10.04 19.26
C GLU A 70 10.70 -9.73 19.08
N LYS A 71 9.92 -9.66 20.16
CA LYS A 71 8.50 -9.29 20.11
C LYS A 71 8.28 -7.88 19.56
N ALA A 72 9.12 -6.92 19.93
CA ALA A 72 9.05 -5.56 19.40
C ALA A 72 9.32 -5.54 17.89
N GLN A 73 10.35 -6.26 17.43
CA GLN A 73 10.67 -6.42 16.00
C GLN A 73 9.53 -7.11 15.23
N GLN A 74 8.99 -8.22 15.75
CA GLN A 74 7.85 -8.91 15.14
C GLN A 74 6.60 -8.02 15.05
N THR A 75 6.33 -7.22 16.08
CA THR A 75 5.22 -6.26 16.09
C THR A 75 5.41 -5.16 15.04
N GLN A 76 6.62 -4.59 14.97
CA GLN A 76 6.99 -3.59 13.96
C GLN A 76 6.87 -4.16 12.53
N LEU A 77 7.31 -5.40 12.30
CA LEU A 77 7.21 -6.08 11.00
C LEU A 77 5.76 -6.41 10.63
N ALA A 78 4.92 -6.80 11.59
CA ALA A 78 3.49 -7.02 11.37
C ALA A 78 2.74 -5.72 11.03
N GLU A 79 3.13 -4.60 11.66
CA GLU A 79 2.60 -3.26 11.33
C GLU A 79 3.05 -2.81 9.93
N ILE A 80 4.33 -2.95 9.60
CA ILE A 80 4.88 -2.69 8.26
C ILE A 80 4.15 -3.55 7.21
N ARG A 81 3.88 -4.83 7.49
CA ARG A 81 3.11 -5.71 6.60
C ARG A 81 1.69 -5.18 6.39
N ARG A 82 0.94 -4.85 7.45
CA ARG A 82 -0.43 -4.31 7.35
C ARG A 82 -0.47 -3.01 6.54
N VAL A 83 0.51 -2.13 6.74
CA VAL A 83 0.71 -0.90 5.95
C VAL A 83 0.94 -1.25 4.48
N ILE A 84 1.86 -2.15 4.18
CA ILE A 84 2.16 -2.54 2.80
C ILE A 84 0.92 -3.17 2.15
N GLU A 85 0.25 -4.13 2.79
CA GLU A 85 -0.96 -4.78 2.27
C GLU A 85 -2.09 -3.77 1.99
N ARG A 86 -2.27 -2.76 2.87
CA ARG A 86 -3.31 -1.73 2.75
C ARG A 86 -3.21 -0.90 1.45
N TYR A 87 -2.01 -0.59 0.97
CA TYR A 87 -1.84 0.25 -0.22
C TYR A 87 -1.22 -0.45 -1.43
N ARG A 88 -0.31 -1.42 -1.24
CA ARG A 88 0.40 -2.12 -2.32
C ARG A 88 -0.58 -2.82 -3.26
N GLY A 89 -1.55 -3.56 -2.71
CA GLY A 89 -2.56 -4.27 -3.50
C GLY A 89 -3.40 -3.33 -4.35
N PRO A 90 -4.14 -2.37 -3.75
CA PRO A 90 -5.01 -1.47 -4.51
C PRO A 90 -4.27 -0.51 -5.47
N LEU A 91 -3.05 -0.07 -5.12
CA LEU A 91 -2.23 0.75 -6.02
C LEU A 91 -1.71 -0.06 -7.21
N LEU A 92 -1.32 -1.33 -7.00
CA LEU A 92 -0.93 -2.23 -8.08
C LEU A 92 -2.12 -2.56 -8.99
N GLU A 93 -3.27 -2.91 -8.42
CA GLU A 93 -4.51 -3.18 -9.16
C GLU A 93 -4.92 -2.00 -10.05
N SER A 94 -5.02 -0.79 -9.47
CA SER A 94 -5.35 0.42 -10.25
C SER A 94 -4.27 0.83 -11.26
N ALA A 95 -2.99 0.48 -11.05
CA ALA A 95 -1.94 0.67 -12.04
C ALA A 95 -2.07 -0.32 -13.21
N ILE A 96 -2.47 -1.57 -12.97
CA ILE A 96 -2.74 -2.59 -14.00
C ILE A 96 -3.94 -2.17 -14.84
N ASP A 97 -5.03 -1.76 -14.19
CA ASP A 97 -6.27 -1.31 -14.82
C ASP A 97 -6.05 -0.03 -15.65
N LEU A 98 -5.05 0.80 -15.32
CA LEU A 98 -4.67 1.97 -16.12
C LEU A 98 -3.70 1.62 -17.27
N GLU A 99 -2.72 0.76 -17.04
CA GLU A 99 -1.73 0.41 -18.06
C GLU A 99 -2.36 -0.28 -19.26
N GLN A 100 -3.29 -1.21 -19.02
CA GLN A 100 -3.91 -1.98 -20.10
C GLN A 100 -4.65 -1.09 -21.13
N PRO A 101 -5.57 -0.17 -20.75
CA PRO A 101 -6.17 0.78 -21.69
C PRO A 101 -5.16 1.70 -22.40
N LEU A 102 -4.06 2.09 -21.74
CA LEU A 102 -2.99 2.87 -22.40
C LEU A 102 -2.23 2.03 -23.44
N TRP A 103 -2.01 0.74 -23.16
CA TRP A 103 -1.45 -0.20 -24.12
C TRP A 103 -2.38 -0.39 -25.32
N HIS A 104 -3.68 -0.62 -25.10
CA HIS A 104 -4.68 -0.74 -26.16
C HIS A 104 -4.77 0.55 -27.00
N LEU A 105 -4.75 1.73 -26.37
CA LEU A 105 -4.77 3.03 -27.05
C LEU A 105 -3.60 3.19 -28.04
N VAL A 106 -2.42 2.65 -27.72
CA VAL A 106 -1.23 2.70 -28.57
C VAL A 106 -1.21 1.56 -29.61
N ALA A 107 -1.63 0.35 -29.24
CA ALA A 107 -1.58 -0.84 -30.10
C ALA A 107 -2.73 -0.89 -31.12
N GLU A 108 -3.98 -0.63 -30.72
CA GLU A 108 -5.16 -0.75 -31.59
C GLU A 108 -5.22 0.33 -32.68
N GLY A 109 -4.48 1.44 -32.50
CA GLY A 109 -4.30 2.42 -33.56
C GLY A 109 -3.74 1.81 -34.86
N GLN A 110 -2.94 0.75 -34.76
CA GLN A 110 -2.23 0.15 -35.91
C GLN A 110 -3.14 -0.65 -36.87
N GLY A 111 -4.42 -0.87 -36.55
CA GLY A 111 -5.31 -1.79 -37.30
C GLY A 111 -6.63 -1.20 -37.81
N ARG A 112 -6.77 0.12 -37.93
CA ARG A 112 -8.08 0.75 -38.18
C ARG A 112 -8.60 0.69 -39.64
N GLU A 113 -9.25 -0.42 -39.95
CA GLU A 113 -10.35 -0.51 -40.95
C GLU A 113 -11.72 -0.74 -40.27
N LEU A 114 -11.89 -0.31 -39.00
CA LEU A 114 -13.17 -0.45 -38.30
C LEU A 114 -14.24 0.48 -38.89
N GLY A 115 -15.38 -0.11 -39.26
CA GLY A 115 -16.52 0.56 -39.86
C GLY A 115 -16.99 1.78 -39.06
N ARG A 116 -17.30 2.86 -39.78
CA ARG A 116 -17.40 4.24 -39.26
C ARG A 116 -18.45 4.47 -38.16
N GLU A 117 -19.49 3.64 -38.08
CA GLU A 117 -20.61 3.82 -37.15
C GLU A 117 -20.37 3.13 -35.80
N ASP A 118 -20.09 1.82 -35.80
CA ASP A 118 -19.77 1.04 -34.58
C ASP A 118 -18.56 1.59 -33.82
N ALA A 119 -17.59 2.17 -34.54
CA ALA A 119 -16.40 2.78 -33.97
C ALA A 119 -16.72 3.94 -33.01
N CYS A 120 -17.81 4.69 -33.24
CA CYS A 120 -18.16 5.86 -32.44
C CYS A 120 -18.66 5.46 -31.04
N SER A 121 -19.55 4.47 -30.97
CA SER A 121 -20.09 3.99 -29.68
C SER A 121 -19.00 3.36 -28.82
N LYS A 122 -18.23 2.42 -29.40
CA LYS A 122 -17.10 1.75 -28.72
C LYS A 122 -16.07 2.75 -28.22
N ALA A 123 -15.69 3.75 -29.03
CA ALA A 123 -14.77 4.79 -28.59
C ALA A 123 -15.30 5.58 -27.38
N SER A 124 -16.61 5.87 -27.32
CA SER A 124 -17.21 6.57 -26.18
C SER A 124 -17.17 5.74 -24.88
N GLU A 125 -17.27 4.41 -24.95
CA GLU A 125 -17.10 3.51 -23.81
C GLU A 125 -15.62 3.40 -23.39
N THR A 126 -14.70 3.20 -24.34
CA THR A 126 -13.25 3.16 -24.07
C THR A 126 -12.76 4.46 -23.42
N VAL A 127 -13.22 5.62 -23.88
CA VAL A 127 -12.91 6.92 -23.28
C VAL A 127 -13.40 6.98 -21.82
N ARG A 128 -14.67 6.63 -21.54
CA ARG A 128 -15.20 6.61 -20.17
C ARG A 128 -14.41 5.67 -19.26
N TYR A 129 -14.05 4.49 -19.73
CA TYR A 129 -13.29 3.51 -18.95
C TYR A 129 -11.86 3.99 -18.67
N LEU A 130 -11.14 4.55 -19.65
CA LEU A 130 -9.82 5.13 -19.43
C LEU A 130 -9.87 6.35 -18.48
N LEU A 131 -10.90 7.20 -18.58
CA LEU A 131 -11.11 8.29 -17.61
C LEU A 131 -11.29 7.76 -16.18
N PHE A 132 -12.06 6.67 -16.02
CA PHE A 132 -12.23 6.01 -14.73
C PHE A 132 -10.91 5.45 -14.18
N THR A 133 -10.13 4.71 -14.97
CA THR A 133 -8.90 4.08 -14.47
C THR A 133 -7.81 5.11 -14.17
N ILE A 134 -7.70 6.19 -14.95
CA ILE A 134 -6.89 7.38 -14.61
C ILE A 134 -7.34 7.95 -13.26
N ALA A 135 -8.65 8.15 -13.07
CA ALA A 135 -9.20 8.72 -11.85
C ALA A 135 -8.94 7.81 -10.63
N GLN A 136 -9.15 6.51 -10.78
CA GLN A 136 -8.97 5.50 -9.74
C GLN A 136 -7.51 5.42 -9.29
N PHE A 137 -6.57 5.36 -10.24
CA PHE A 137 -5.14 5.42 -9.96
C PHE A 137 -4.76 6.72 -9.23
N LEU A 138 -5.27 7.89 -9.69
CA LEU A 138 -5.08 9.17 -9.00
C LEU A 138 -5.72 9.21 -7.60
N GLY A 139 -6.78 8.44 -7.37
CA GLY A 139 -7.39 8.22 -6.05
C GLY A 139 -6.41 7.57 -5.08
N TYR A 140 -5.88 6.39 -5.43
CA TYR A 140 -4.87 5.71 -4.62
C TYR A 140 -3.56 6.50 -4.51
N PHE A 141 -3.20 7.27 -5.54
CA PHE A 141 -2.08 8.22 -5.49
C PHE A 141 -2.28 9.30 -4.42
N GLU A 142 -3.49 9.87 -4.31
CA GLU A 142 -3.83 10.88 -3.31
C GLU A 142 -3.95 10.27 -1.90
N VAL A 143 -4.39 9.01 -1.75
CA VAL A 143 -4.29 8.24 -0.50
C VAL A 143 -2.83 8.14 -0.05
N MET A 144 -1.94 7.63 -0.90
CA MET A 144 -0.51 7.53 -0.63
C MET A 144 0.11 8.88 -0.25
N ARG A 145 -0.34 9.97 -0.88
CA ARG A 145 0.13 11.34 -0.59
C ARG A 145 -0.41 11.90 0.74
N ARG A 146 -1.60 11.48 1.19
CA ARG A 146 -2.22 11.90 2.46
C ARG A 146 -1.64 11.14 3.65
N GLU A 147 -1.45 9.83 3.51
CA GLU A 147 -1.15 8.94 4.64
C GLU A 147 0.31 8.49 4.70
N GLY A 148 0.98 8.31 3.55
CA GLY A 148 2.40 7.94 3.48
C GLY A 148 3.36 8.83 4.30
N PRO A 149 3.16 10.15 4.45
CA PRO A 149 3.97 10.97 5.34
C PRO A 149 3.80 10.68 6.85
N ARG A 150 2.69 10.08 7.28
CA ARG A 150 2.47 9.67 8.68
C ARG A 150 3.14 8.33 9.00
N GLU A 151 3.31 7.47 8.01
CA GLU A 151 4.05 6.20 8.12
C GLU A 151 5.57 6.39 8.08
N ARG A 152 6.06 7.50 7.51
CA ARG A 152 7.48 7.90 7.63
C ARG A 152 7.95 8.03 9.08
N SER A 153 7.06 8.36 10.02
CA SER A 153 7.35 8.41 11.45
C SER A 153 7.56 7.03 12.09
N PHE A 154 6.99 5.96 11.51
CA PHE A 154 7.14 4.60 12.02
C PHE A 154 8.39 3.88 11.47
N LEU A 155 8.82 4.22 10.26
CA LEU A 155 10.10 3.76 9.68
C LEU A 155 11.32 4.55 10.20
N GLN A 156 11.11 5.62 10.99
CA GLN A 156 12.18 6.43 11.57
C GLN A 156 12.99 5.71 12.67
N ALA A 157 12.53 4.56 13.17
CA ALA A 157 13.33 3.67 14.01
C ALA A 157 14.35 2.86 13.18
N GLY A 158 15.24 3.55 12.46
CA GLY A 158 16.51 2.98 12.01
C GLY A 158 16.87 3.05 10.53
N ASN A 159 15.96 3.35 9.57
CA ASN A 159 16.38 3.46 8.17
C ASN A 159 15.51 4.39 7.29
N PHE A 160 16.12 5.47 6.78
CA PHE A 160 15.42 6.63 6.20
C PHE A 160 14.91 6.47 4.76
N GLN A 161 15.23 5.37 4.06
CA GLN A 161 15.41 5.42 2.60
C GLN A 161 14.39 4.64 1.74
N GLY A 162 13.58 3.77 2.31
CA GLY A 162 12.58 2.98 1.56
C GLY A 162 11.37 3.78 1.04
N SER A 163 10.95 4.84 1.76
CA SER A 163 9.78 5.65 1.32
C SER A 163 10.07 6.49 0.08
N ASP A 164 11.33 6.70 -0.27
CA ASP A 164 11.74 7.53 -1.40
C ASP A 164 11.65 6.79 -2.73
N THR A 165 11.77 5.45 -2.78
CA THR A 165 11.71 4.69 -4.04
C THR A 165 10.31 4.79 -4.67
N LEU A 166 9.26 4.37 -3.95
CA LEU A 166 7.88 4.48 -4.41
C LEU A 166 7.46 5.95 -4.59
N GLN A 167 7.83 6.85 -3.67
CA GLN A 167 7.52 8.27 -3.82
C GLN A 167 8.17 8.88 -5.07
N THR A 168 9.41 8.49 -5.40
CA THR A 168 10.14 8.94 -6.61
C THR A 168 9.48 8.40 -7.88
N LEU A 169 8.97 7.18 -7.85
CA LEU A 169 8.23 6.60 -8.97
C LEU A 169 6.90 7.30 -9.21
N LEU A 170 6.12 7.49 -8.14
CA LEU A 170 4.86 8.25 -8.16
C LEU A 170 5.07 9.72 -8.58
N GLU A 171 6.13 10.37 -8.10
CA GLU A 171 6.52 11.71 -8.56
C GLU A 171 6.89 11.74 -10.05
N GLY A 172 7.36 10.62 -10.61
CA GLY A 172 7.64 10.46 -12.04
C GLY A 172 6.37 10.48 -12.87
N VAL A 173 5.36 9.71 -12.45
CA VAL A 173 4.02 9.76 -13.06
C VAL A 173 3.44 11.17 -13.00
N ARG A 174 3.51 11.82 -11.83
CA ARG A 174 3.08 13.22 -11.69
C ARG A 174 3.86 14.16 -12.62
N PHE A 175 5.18 14.00 -12.72
CA PHE A 175 6.02 14.80 -13.61
C PHE A 175 5.58 14.65 -15.07
N VAL A 176 5.48 13.42 -15.59
CA VAL A 176 5.09 13.16 -16.99
C VAL A 176 3.72 13.77 -17.31
N LEU A 177 2.74 13.60 -16.41
CA LEU A 177 1.40 14.16 -16.59
C LEU A 177 1.36 15.70 -16.53
N CYS A 178 2.17 16.36 -15.68
CA CYS A 178 2.04 17.81 -15.45
C CYS A 178 3.02 18.69 -16.26
N SER A 179 4.15 18.15 -16.69
CA SER A 179 5.18 18.88 -17.44
C SER A 179 4.65 19.32 -18.81
N SER A 180 5.09 20.50 -19.26
CA SER A 180 4.93 20.94 -20.64
C SER A 180 5.77 20.07 -21.59
N ASN A 181 5.48 20.10 -22.89
CA ASN A 181 6.26 19.42 -23.93
C ASN A 181 7.74 19.83 -23.83
N GLU A 182 8.02 21.14 -23.78
CA GLU A 182 9.38 21.67 -23.55
C GLU A 182 10.03 21.15 -22.26
N GLY A 183 9.24 20.89 -21.21
CA GLY A 183 9.74 20.38 -19.93
C GLY A 183 10.16 18.92 -20.03
N LEU A 184 9.42 18.12 -20.80
CA LEU A 184 9.77 16.74 -21.13
C LEU A 184 10.99 16.68 -22.06
N GLU A 185 11.05 17.54 -23.08
CA GLU A 185 12.20 17.67 -23.98
C GLU A 185 13.47 18.08 -23.21
N ARG A 186 13.39 19.11 -22.35
CA ARG A 186 14.51 19.55 -21.50
C ARG A 186 14.96 18.48 -20.50
N TRP A 187 14.07 17.59 -20.07
CA TRP A 187 14.45 16.41 -19.26
C TRP A 187 15.10 15.33 -20.11
N TYR A 188 14.54 15.01 -21.28
CA TYR A 188 15.07 14.00 -22.19
C TYR A 188 16.46 14.36 -22.73
N ASN A 189 16.66 15.63 -23.10
CA ASN A 189 17.91 16.17 -23.65
C ASN A 189 19.08 16.19 -22.65
N GLN A 190 18.86 15.84 -21.38
CA GLN A 190 19.95 15.55 -20.42
C GLN A 190 20.69 14.23 -20.75
N GLY A 191 20.22 13.45 -21.73
CA GLY A 191 20.95 12.30 -22.28
C GLY A 191 20.96 11.09 -21.35
N SER A 192 22.04 10.31 -21.39
CA SER A 192 22.18 9.06 -20.61
C SER A 192 22.30 9.28 -19.10
N THR A 193 22.73 10.46 -18.66
CA THR A 193 22.88 10.83 -17.25
C THR A 193 21.61 11.44 -16.66
N ARG A 194 20.51 11.53 -17.42
CA ARG A 194 19.25 12.11 -16.94
C ARG A 194 18.70 11.35 -15.74
N PRO A 195 18.25 12.05 -14.68
CA PRO A 195 17.69 11.40 -13.51
C PRO A 195 16.32 10.77 -13.83
N HIS A 196 15.88 9.83 -12.99
CA HIS A 196 14.50 9.33 -12.99
C HIS A 196 13.51 10.52 -13.01
N PRO A 197 12.41 10.50 -13.79
CA PRO A 197 11.54 11.68 -13.99
C PRO A 197 10.94 12.26 -12.70
N GLY A 198 10.78 11.44 -11.66
CA GLY A 198 10.33 11.89 -10.33
C GLY A 198 11.43 12.11 -9.29
N ALA A 199 12.71 11.94 -9.66
CA ALA A 199 13.81 12.19 -8.74
C ALA A 199 13.77 13.65 -8.30
N ARG A 200 13.65 13.87 -6.99
CA ARG A 200 13.56 15.21 -6.40
C ARG A 200 14.90 15.96 -6.36
N ASN A 201 15.85 15.59 -7.21
CA ASN A 201 17.04 16.37 -7.49
C ASN A 201 16.61 17.65 -8.22
N ARG A 202 16.11 18.60 -7.43
CA ARG A 202 15.97 19.99 -7.85
C ARG A 202 17.34 20.39 -8.37
N GLN A 203 17.43 20.70 -9.66
CA GLN A 203 18.61 21.38 -10.18
C GLN A 203 18.91 22.54 -9.23
N PRO A 204 20.18 22.73 -8.81
CA PRO A 204 20.52 23.78 -7.86
C PRO A 204 19.95 25.10 -8.39
N ARG A 205 19.44 25.96 -7.49
CA ARG A 205 18.72 27.19 -7.87
C ARG A 205 19.49 28.02 -8.90
N GLU A 206 20.82 28.00 -8.80
CA GLU A 206 21.76 28.60 -9.73
C GLU A 206 21.69 28.03 -11.15
N ALA A 207 21.62 26.70 -11.32
CA ALA A 207 21.43 26.07 -12.63
C ALA A 207 20.07 26.41 -13.25
N ILE A 208 19.00 26.50 -12.43
CA ILE A 208 17.68 26.95 -12.89
C ILE A 208 17.74 28.42 -13.36
N ILE A 209 18.41 29.29 -12.59
CA ILE A 209 18.61 30.70 -12.95
C ILE A 209 19.48 30.85 -14.20
N ALA A 210 20.54 30.05 -14.34
CA ALA A 210 21.42 30.04 -15.50
C ALA A 210 20.67 29.59 -16.76
N ALA A 211 19.88 28.51 -16.67
CA ALA A 211 19.04 28.04 -17.77
C ALA A 211 17.96 29.06 -18.16
N ALA A 212 17.33 29.73 -17.19
CA ALA A 212 16.36 30.79 -17.45
C ALA A 212 17.01 32.02 -18.14
N ARG A 213 18.22 32.41 -17.73
CA ARG A 213 18.99 33.50 -18.38
C ARG A 213 19.41 33.12 -19.79
N ALA A 214 19.89 31.89 -20.01
CA ALA A 214 20.26 31.40 -21.34
C ALA A 214 19.05 31.34 -22.30
N ALA A 215 17.86 30.96 -21.80
CA ALA A 215 16.63 30.99 -22.58
C ALA A 215 16.22 32.44 -22.95
N GLN A 216 16.42 33.41 -22.06
CA GLN A 216 16.16 34.82 -22.34
C GLN A 216 17.16 35.42 -23.34
N SER A 217 18.46 35.10 -23.23
CA SER A 217 19.50 35.63 -24.11
C SER A 217 19.42 35.11 -25.54
N ASN A 218 18.89 33.89 -25.73
CA ASN A 218 18.89 33.24 -27.05
C ASN A 218 17.83 33.81 -28.01
N GLY A 219 16.84 34.58 -27.53
CA GLY A 219 15.96 35.43 -28.35
C GLY A 219 15.12 34.73 -29.44
N ALA A 220 15.18 33.40 -29.53
CA ALA A 220 14.76 32.63 -30.69
C ALA A 220 13.94 31.39 -30.29
N SER A 221 13.22 30.86 -31.29
CA SER A 221 12.51 29.56 -31.34
C SER A 221 11.28 29.30 -30.47
N SER A 222 10.77 30.22 -29.64
CA SER A 222 9.41 30.06 -29.05
C SER A 222 8.26 30.15 -30.07
N SER A 223 8.52 30.76 -31.24
CA SER A 223 7.50 31.00 -32.27
C SER A 223 7.16 29.81 -33.16
N LEU A 224 8.02 28.79 -33.25
CA LEU A 224 7.82 27.60 -34.11
C LEU A 224 7.46 26.33 -33.33
N ALA A 225 7.71 26.31 -32.02
CA ALA A 225 7.11 25.33 -31.10
C ALA A 225 5.63 25.68 -30.76
N ALA A 226 5.15 26.86 -31.19
CA ALA A 226 3.78 27.28 -31.01
C ALA A 226 2.79 26.32 -31.71
N ALA A 227 1.70 26.02 -31.01
CA ALA A 227 0.51 25.30 -31.49
C ALA A 227 0.58 23.77 -31.72
N ARG A 228 1.61 23.04 -31.22
CA ARG A 228 1.40 21.59 -30.97
C ARG A 228 0.55 21.41 -29.70
N PRO A 229 -0.60 20.70 -29.75
CA PRO A 229 -1.41 20.48 -28.56
C PRO A 229 -0.65 19.62 -27.53
N GLU A 230 -0.68 20.04 -26.27
CA GLU A 230 -0.07 19.29 -25.16
C GLU A 230 -1.00 18.16 -24.69
N LEU A 231 -1.26 17.20 -25.58
CA LEU A 231 -2.17 16.10 -25.31
C LEU A 231 -1.77 15.33 -24.05
N PHE A 232 -2.80 14.92 -23.30
CA PHE A 232 -2.75 14.11 -22.10
C PHE A 232 -2.01 14.81 -20.93
N ARG A 233 -2.03 16.14 -20.91
CA ARG A 233 -1.41 16.95 -19.85
C ARG A 233 -2.42 17.25 -18.75
N ILE A 234 -2.19 16.71 -17.55
CA ILE A 234 -3.03 16.92 -16.37
C ILE A 234 -2.27 17.79 -15.36
N SER A 235 -2.79 18.98 -15.04
CA SER A 235 -2.16 19.88 -14.08
C SER A 235 -2.03 19.26 -12.68
N ARG A 236 -1.03 19.65 -11.88
CA ARG A 236 -0.88 19.14 -10.50
C ARG A 236 -2.08 19.44 -9.59
N GLY A 237 -2.81 20.53 -9.86
CA GLY A 237 -4.05 20.86 -9.15
C GLY A 237 -5.17 19.90 -9.54
N THR A 238 -5.37 19.72 -10.84
CA THR A 238 -6.35 18.79 -11.45
C THR A 238 -6.13 17.35 -10.96
N GLN A 239 -4.89 16.85 -10.98
CA GLN A 239 -4.55 15.51 -10.48
C GLN A 239 -4.98 15.31 -9.01
N ARG A 240 -4.71 16.29 -8.14
CA ARG A 240 -5.09 16.23 -6.72
C ARG A 240 -6.59 16.39 -6.50
N ALA A 241 -7.27 17.18 -7.32
CA ALA A 241 -8.73 17.34 -7.26
C ALA A 241 -9.42 16.04 -7.65
N ILE A 242 -9.05 15.44 -8.79
CA ILE A 242 -9.53 14.14 -9.25
C ILE A 242 -9.28 13.06 -8.18
N GLY A 243 -8.04 12.92 -7.71
CA GLY A 243 -7.72 11.94 -6.67
C GLY A 243 -8.51 12.15 -5.37
N SER A 244 -8.75 13.41 -4.98
CA SER A 244 -9.55 13.73 -3.80
C SER A 244 -11.04 13.43 -3.98
N LEU A 245 -11.58 13.60 -5.19
CA LEU A 245 -12.97 13.30 -5.53
C LEU A 245 -13.24 11.79 -5.67
N MET A 246 -12.20 11.01 -5.99
CA MET A 246 -12.30 9.57 -6.16
C MET A 246 -12.24 8.78 -4.86
N ILE A 247 -11.70 9.33 -3.77
CA ILE A 247 -11.63 8.65 -2.47
C ILE A 247 -13.01 8.67 -1.80
N THR A 248 -13.60 7.49 -1.57
CA THR A 248 -14.87 7.30 -0.85
C THR A 248 -14.68 6.92 0.62
N THR A 249 -13.43 6.74 1.03
CA THR A 249 -13.06 6.15 2.33
C THR A 249 -13.30 7.11 3.49
N PRO A 250 -14.02 6.70 4.55
CA PRO A 250 -14.10 7.46 5.80
C PRO A 250 -12.71 7.63 6.42
N GLN A 251 -12.41 8.82 6.92
CA GLN A 251 -11.11 9.11 7.54
C GLN A 251 -10.84 8.16 8.72
N GLY A 252 -9.75 7.38 8.63
CA GLY A 252 -9.35 6.41 9.65
C GLY A 252 -9.84 4.97 9.43
N ALA A 253 -10.50 4.66 8.31
CA ALA A 253 -10.81 3.28 7.95
C ALA A 253 -9.53 2.46 7.65
N GLU A 254 -9.57 1.15 7.93
CA GLU A 254 -8.42 0.26 7.74
C GLU A 254 -8.10 -0.05 6.26
N ARG A 255 -9.05 0.21 5.35
CA ARG A 255 -8.93 -0.06 3.91
C ARG A 255 -9.40 1.15 3.12
N HIS A 256 -8.67 1.43 2.05
CA HIS A 256 -8.98 2.52 1.13
C HIS A 256 -9.75 2.00 -0.08
N TYR A 257 -10.89 2.63 -0.32
CA TYR A 257 -11.78 2.46 -1.45
C TYR A 257 -11.85 3.74 -2.26
N THR A 258 -11.98 3.57 -3.57
CA THR A 258 -12.34 4.62 -4.53
C THR A 258 -13.83 4.55 -4.89
N LEU A 259 -14.32 5.50 -5.68
CA LEU A 259 -15.60 5.36 -6.40
C LEU A 259 -15.56 4.09 -7.27
N SER A 260 -16.71 3.42 -7.38
CA SER A 260 -16.90 2.32 -8.34
C SER A 260 -17.13 2.88 -9.75
N TYR A 261 -16.94 2.05 -10.79
CA TYR A 261 -17.14 2.48 -12.18
C TYR A 261 -18.56 2.99 -12.45
N ALA A 262 -19.58 2.28 -11.95
CA ALA A 262 -20.98 2.67 -12.11
C ALA A 262 -21.29 4.04 -11.47
N GLU A 263 -20.78 4.29 -10.26
CA GLU A 263 -20.94 5.57 -9.59
C GLU A 263 -20.13 6.68 -10.29
N PHE A 264 -18.91 6.38 -10.75
CA PHE A 264 -18.11 7.31 -11.56
C PHE A 264 -18.86 7.76 -12.82
N CYS A 265 -19.43 6.82 -13.60
CA CYS A 265 -20.22 7.15 -14.78
C CYS A 265 -21.47 7.97 -14.42
N ARG A 266 -22.22 7.58 -13.38
CA ARG A 266 -23.38 8.34 -12.89
C ARG A 266 -22.99 9.78 -12.58
N ARG A 267 -21.89 10.01 -11.86
CA ARG A 267 -21.40 11.34 -11.50
C ARG A 267 -20.89 12.14 -12.71
N LEU A 268 -20.19 11.48 -13.63
CA LEU A 268 -19.71 12.09 -14.88
C LEU A 268 -20.86 12.64 -15.74
N GLU A 269 -22.00 11.95 -15.74
CA GLU A 269 -23.18 12.33 -16.55
C GLU A 269 -24.14 13.27 -15.80
N THR A 270 -24.29 13.13 -14.48
CA THR A 270 -25.30 13.88 -13.70
C THR A 270 -24.75 15.09 -12.93
N GLU A 271 -23.43 15.18 -12.69
CA GLU A 271 -22.83 16.24 -11.86
C GLU A 271 -21.83 17.10 -12.68
N PRO A 272 -22.25 18.25 -13.25
CA PRO A 272 -21.38 19.10 -14.08
C PRO A 272 -20.10 19.59 -13.38
N SER A 273 -20.15 19.74 -12.06
CA SER A 273 -19.02 20.11 -11.19
C SER A 273 -18.00 18.97 -10.98
N PHE A 274 -18.41 17.72 -11.17
CA PHE A 274 -17.51 16.57 -11.25
C PHE A 274 -16.94 16.45 -12.67
N ALA A 275 -17.81 16.51 -13.69
CA ALA A 275 -17.43 16.35 -15.09
C ALA A 275 -16.39 17.37 -15.58
N VAL A 276 -16.42 18.61 -15.09
CA VAL A 276 -15.47 19.67 -15.50
C VAL A 276 -13.99 19.28 -15.31
N TRP A 277 -13.67 18.44 -14.33
CA TRP A 277 -12.29 17.98 -14.09
C TRP A 277 -11.78 16.99 -15.16
N PHE A 278 -12.69 16.32 -15.87
CA PHE A 278 -12.38 15.30 -16.87
C PHE A 278 -12.44 15.82 -18.31
N LYS A 279 -13.15 16.93 -18.59
CA LYS A 279 -13.36 17.46 -19.95
C LYS A 279 -12.09 17.56 -20.81
N GLN A 280 -10.98 18.07 -20.26
CA GLN A 280 -9.72 18.15 -21.01
C GLN A 280 -9.14 16.76 -21.29
N ILE A 281 -9.18 15.85 -20.32
CA ILE A 281 -8.66 14.49 -20.46
C ILE A 281 -9.53 13.71 -21.48
N GLU A 282 -10.85 13.91 -21.46
CA GLU A 282 -11.77 13.33 -22.44
C GLU A 282 -11.45 13.82 -23.86
N ALA A 283 -11.24 15.13 -24.03
CA ALA A 283 -10.86 15.73 -25.30
C ALA A 283 -9.50 15.20 -25.78
N ASP A 284 -8.51 15.14 -24.90
CA ASP A 284 -7.15 14.64 -25.20
C ASP A 284 -7.17 13.16 -25.59
N VAL A 285 -7.92 12.31 -24.88
CA VAL A 285 -8.07 10.88 -25.19
C VAL A 285 -8.83 10.70 -26.50
N ARG A 286 -9.94 11.42 -26.70
CA ARG A 286 -10.70 11.35 -27.95
C ARG A 286 -9.82 11.77 -29.13
N GLU A 287 -9.09 12.87 -29.00
CA GLU A 287 -8.11 13.34 -29.98
C GLU A 287 -7.07 12.26 -30.26
N LEU A 288 -6.40 11.71 -29.23
CA LEU A 288 -5.45 10.60 -29.35
C LEU A 288 -6.03 9.41 -30.12
N MET A 289 -7.28 9.02 -29.82
CA MET A 289 -8.00 7.95 -30.50
C MET A 289 -8.38 8.27 -31.95
N THR A 290 -8.63 9.53 -32.34
CA THR A 290 -9.16 9.87 -33.68
C THR A 290 -8.12 10.30 -34.70
N GLY A 291 -6.99 10.86 -34.26
CA GLY A 291 -5.88 11.23 -35.14
C GLY A 291 -4.88 10.09 -35.37
N ASP A 292 -3.68 10.44 -35.82
CA ASP A 292 -2.69 9.47 -36.31
C ASP A 292 -2.29 8.43 -35.27
N ALA A 293 -2.34 7.16 -35.70
CA ALA A 293 -1.92 6.00 -34.95
C ALA A 293 -0.42 6.01 -34.64
N TRP A 294 -0.01 5.32 -33.57
CA TRP A 294 1.42 5.20 -33.26
C TRP A 294 2.12 4.27 -34.25
N ALA A 295 2.83 4.86 -35.21
CA ALA A 295 3.59 4.15 -36.25
C ALA A 295 4.98 3.65 -35.78
N GLY A 296 5.18 3.46 -34.47
CA GLY A 296 6.51 3.16 -33.89
C GLY A 296 7.41 4.39 -33.72
N GLU A 297 6.86 5.61 -33.87
CA GLU A 297 7.54 6.89 -33.62
C GLU A 297 8.25 6.90 -32.27
N ARG A 298 9.42 7.55 -32.18
CA ARG A 298 10.11 7.71 -30.89
C ARG A 298 9.42 8.78 -30.03
N PRO A 299 9.49 8.74 -28.69
CA PRO A 299 8.75 9.69 -27.86
C PRO A 299 9.39 11.09 -27.89
N PHE A 300 10.55 11.22 -28.56
CA PHE A 300 11.28 12.46 -28.79
C PHE A 300 11.89 12.44 -30.19
N GLU A 301 11.08 12.10 -31.19
CA GLU A 301 11.49 12.14 -32.59
C GLU A 301 11.85 13.57 -33.01
N GLY A 302 13.00 13.74 -33.68
CA GLY A 302 13.54 15.07 -33.99
C GLY A 302 13.84 15.94 -32.76
N PHE A 303 14.03 15.35 -31.57
CA PHE A 303 14.20 16.04 -30.27
C PHE A 303 12.96 16.79 -29.75
N VAL A 304 11.79 16.62 -30.38
CA VAL A 304 10.52 17.26 -29.99
C VAL A 304 9.60 16.22 -29.36
N ALA A 305 8.84 16.58 -28.32
CA ALA A 305 7.81 15.71 -27.77
C ALA A 305 6.71 15.48 -28.83
N GLY A 306 6.54 14.22 -29.22
CA GLY A 306 5.49 13.77 -30.12
C GLY A 306 4.12 13.65 -29.44
N ARG A 307 3.13 13.33 -30.26
CA ARG A 307 1.73 13.06 -29.88
C ARG A 307 1.61 12.02 -28.77
N TRP A 308 2.42 10.95 -28.87
CA TRP A 308 2.35 9.76 -28.02
C TRP A 308 3.24 9.84 -26.76
N THR A 309 4.07 10.87 -26.61
CA THR A 309 5.15 10.94 -25.60
C THR A 309 4.68 10.72 -24.17
N ARG A 310 3.60 11.39 -23.73
CA ARG A 310 3.10 11.22 -22.35
C ARG A 310 2.53 9.82 -22.10
N VAL A 311 1.81 9.25 -23.07
CA VAL A 311 1.23 7.91 -22.97
C VAL A 311 2.34 6.86 -22.84
N LEU A 312 3.36 6.92 -23.70
CA LEU A 312 4.50 5.99 -23.70
C LEU A 312 5.35 6.10 -22.42
N LEU A 313 5.66 7.32 -21.97
CA LEU A 313 6.38 7.54 -20.71
C LEU A 313 5.57 7.08 -19.49
N LEU A 314 4.26 7.30 -19.49
CA LEU A 314 3.37 6.83 -18.43
C LEU A 314 3.29 5.30 -18.41
N GLN A 315 3.14 4.65 -19.57
CA GLN A 315 3.12 3.19 -19.70
C GLN A 315 4.41 2.57 -19.13
N GLN A 316 5.58 3.10 -19.49
CA GLN A 316 6.84 2.66 -18.90
C GLN A 316 6.88 2.84 -17.37
N LEU A 317 6.41 3.98 -16.85
CA LEU A 317 6.39 4.23 -15.41
C LEU A 317 5.40 3.31 -14.66
N LEU A 318 4.27 2.94 -15.28
CA LEU A 318 3.35 1.95 -14.71
C LEU A 318 3.96 0.55 -14.70
N VAL A 319 4.71 0.16 -15.74
CA VAL A 319 5.52 -1.07 -15.71
C VAL A 319 6.58 -1.03 -14.60
N GLU A 320 7.23 0.11 -14.37
CA GLU A 320 8.14 0.28 -13.22
C GLU A 320 7.38 0.22 -11.87
N VAL A 321 6.09 0.58 -11.83
CA VAL A 321 5.23 0.34 -10.64
C VAL A 321 4.96 -1.16 -10.46
N PHE A 322 4.81 -1.94 -11.52
CA PHE A 322 4.66 -3.40 -11.42
C PHE A 322 5.94 -4.07 -10.94
N ASP A 323 7.10 -3.66 -11.46
CA ASP A 323 8.39 -4.19 -11.05
C ASP A 323 8.71 -3.86 -9.58
N LEU A 324 8.24 -2.70 -9.09
CA LEU A 324 8.36 -2.31 -7.69
C LEU A 324 7.35 -3.03 -6.78
N LEU A 325 6.07 -3.10 -7.16
CA LEU A 325 4.98 -3.61 -6.32
C LEU A 325 4.69 -5.11 -6.50
N ASP A 326 5.28 -5.79 -7.48
CA ASP A 326 5.16 -7.24 -7.69
C ASP A 326 6.48 -7.83 -8.21
N PRO A 327 7.58 -7.78 -7.43
CA PRO A 327 8.89 -8.26 -7.88
C PRO A 327 8.91 -9.77 -8.17
N ASP A 328 8.06 -10.54 -7.49
CA ASP A 328 8.00 -12.01 -7.57
C ASP A 328 7.02 -12.52 -8.66
N LEU A 329 6.47 -11.63 -9.48
CA LEU A 329 5.55 -11.93 -10.60
C LEU A 329 4.24 -12.66 -10.20
N VAL A 330 3.78 -12.49 -8.95
CA VAL A 330 2.66 -13.24 -8.38
C VAL A 330 1.32 -12.82 -9.00
N ARG A 331 1.18 -11.54 -9.35
CA ARG A 331 -0.05 -10.97 -9.91
C ARG A 331 0.08 -10.69 -11.40
N LEU A 332 1.24 -10.21 -11.85
CA LEU A 332 1.49 -9.87 -13.25
C LEU A 332 2.65 -10.69 -13.84
N PRO A 333 2.38 -11.61 -14.79
CA PRO A 333 3.43 -12.40 -15.44
C PRO A 333 4.30 -11.50 -16.32
N MET A 334 5.56 -11.91 -16.52
CA MET A 334 6.57 -11.13 -17.27
C MET A 334 6.09 -10.68 -18.66
N ALA A 335 5.29 -11.48 -19.35
CA ALA A 335 4.74 -11.15 -20.68
C ALA A 335 3.87 -9.86 -20.69
N ARG A 336 3.25 -9.49 -19.55
CA ARG A 336 2.47 -8.25 -19.40
C ARG A 336 3.32 -7.04 -18.97
N ARG A 337 4.64 -7.19 -18.80
CA ARG A 337 5.56 -6.12 -18.36
C ARG A 337 6.37 -5.54 -19.52
N MET A 338 5.80 -5.59 -20.72
CA MET A 338 6.43 -5.05 -21.92
C MET A 338 6.41 -3.53 -21.87
N ARG A 339 7.59 -2.91 -21.85
CA ARG A 339 7.72 -1.45 -22.05
C ARG A 339 7.59 -1.18 -23.54
N LEU A 340 6.53 -0.50 -23.97
CA LEU A 340 6.26 -0.24 -25.39
C LEU A 340 7.42 0.49 -26.08
N MET A 341 8.06 1.39 -25.36
CA MET A 341 9.30 2.02 -25.82
C MET A 341 10.20 2.45 -24.65
N PRO A 342 11.21 1.65 -24.29
CA PRO A 342 12.02 1.89 -23.11
C PRO A 342 12.97 3.08 -23.27
N VAL A 343 12.61 4.21 -22.66
CA VAL A 343 13.49 5.35 -22.44
C VAL A 343 14.35 5.07 -21.21
N ARG A 344 15.67 4.99 -21.39
CA ARG A 344 16.59 4.82 -20.25
C ARG A 344 16.63 6.09 -19.39
N TRP A 345 16.53 5.98 -18.08
CA TRP A 345 16.80 7.03 -17.11
C TRP A 345 17.59 6.47 -15.92
N GLY A 346 18.14 7.36 -15.08
CA GLY A 346 18.84 6.95 -13.85
C GLY A 346 17.94 6.06 -12.96
N PRO A 347 18.54 5.09 -12.23
CA PRO A 347 17.78 4.12 -11.45
C PRO A 347 16.96 4.78 -10.34
N LEU A 348 15.90 4.09 -9.91
CA LEU A 348 15.15 4.48 -8.71
C LEU A 348 16.08 4.44 -7.49
N PRO A 349 16.05 5.46 -6.60
CA PRO A 349 16.88 5.48 -5.40
C PRO A 349 16.52 4.31 -4.50
N ASN A 350 17.53 3.65 -3.94
CA ASN A 350 17.41 2.62 -2.90
C ASN A 350 16.61 1.36 -3.33
N ILE A 351 16.46 1.14 -4.64
CA ILE A 351 15.66 0.04 -5.19
C ILE A 351 16.11 -1.33 -4.68
N GLU A 352 17.42 -1.59 -4.59
CA GLU A 352 17.96 -2.85 -4.08
C GLU A 352 17.58 -3.13 -2.62
N GLN A 353 17.61 -2.09 -1.78
CA GLN A 353 17.21 -2.19 -0.37
C GLN A 353 15.70 -2.44 -0.26
N TYR A 354 14.89 -1.74 -1.05
CA TYR A 354 13.45 -1.93 -1.08
C TYR A 354 13.06 -3.35 -1.55
N THR A 355 13.69 -3.86 -2.61
CA THR A 355 13.49 -5.23 -3.09
C THR A 355 13.93 -6.27 -2.05
N ARG A 356 15.03 -6.03 -1.32
CA ARG A 356 15.45 -6.91 -0.23
C ARG A 356 14.42 -6.95 0.90
N GLN A 357 13.93 -5.80 1.34
CA GLN A 357 12.89 -5.70 2.37
C GLN A 357 11.58 -6.38 1.94
N LEU A 358 11.17 -6.26 0.68
CA LEU A 358 10.02 -6.99 0.16
C LEU A 358 10.20 -8.51 0.18
N LYS A 359 11.42 -9.01 -0.11
CA LYS A 359 11.74 -10.44 -0.03
C LYS A 359 11.74 -10.95 1.40
N GLU A 360 12.39 -10.24 2.33
CA GLU A 360 12.35 -10.56 3.76
C GLU A 360 10.89 -10.65 4.26
N LEU A 361 10.03 -9.71 3.83
CA LEU A 361 8.60 -9.71 4.16
C LEU A 361 7.78 -10.84 3.50
N SER A 362 8.15 -11.32 2.31
CA SER A 362 7.48 -12.43 1.63
C SER A 362 7.97 -13.80 2.11
N GLU A 363 9.25 -13.96 2.42
CA GLU A 363 9.82 -15.16 3.04
C GLU A 363 9.20 -15.39 4.44
N MET A 364 9.12 -14.36 5.27
CA MET A 364 8.42 -14.43 6.57
C MET A 364 6.90 -14.74 6.45
N HIS A 365 6.28 -14.55 5.28
CA HIS A 365 4.89 -14.99 5.07
C HIS A 365 4.83 -16.52 4.93
N TRP A 366 5.77 -17.09 4.17
CA TRP A 366 5.83 -18.53 3.95
C TRP A 366 6.16 -19.34 5.21
N ASP A 367 7.02 -18.86 6.11
CA ASP A 367 7.29 -19.60 7.37
C ASP A 367 6.05 -19.68 8.27
N LEU A 368 5.29 -18.58 8.42
CA LEU A 368 4.11 -18.51 9.29
C LEU A 368 2.93 -19.36 8.77
N PHE A 369 2.71 -19.40 7.45
CA PHE A 369 1.62 -20.19 6.85
C PHE A 369 2.05 -21.60 6.41
N GLY A 370 3.35 -21.83 6.20
CA GLY A 370 3.90 -23.10 5.73
C GLY A 370 4.15 -24.10 6.86
N ARG A 371 4.78 -23.69 7.98
CA ARG A 371 5.11 -24.62 9.08
C ARG A 371 3.87 -25.19 9.77
N GLY A 372 2.76 -24.47 9.78
CA GLY A 372 1.48 -24.95 10.33
C GLY A 372 0.63 -25.79 9.36
N ARG A 373 1.12 -26.09 8.14
CA ARG A 373 0.28 -26.72 7.09
C ARG A 373 0.97 -27.77 6.22
N GLN A 374 2.25 -28.07 6.50
CA GLN A 374 2.99 -29.14 5.80
C GLN A 374 2.90 -30.51 6.50
N GLU A 375 2.29 -30.59 7.67
CA GLU A 375 1.77 -31.84 8.23
C GLU A 375 0.35 -32.06 7.67
N ASN A 376 0.29 -32.85 6.59
CA ASN A 376 -0.88 -33.48 5.97
C ASN A 376 -2.25 -32.76 6.14
N PRO A 377 -2.75 -32.01 5.13
CA PRO A 377 -4.11 -31.46 5.17
C PRO A 377 -5.22 -32.53 5.20
N LEU A 378 -4.86 -33.81 5.00
CA LEU A 378 -5.75 -34.96 5.17
C LEU A 378 -5.79 -35.50 6.61
N GLU A 379 -4.77 -35.29 7.45
CA GLU A 379 -4.78 -35.77 8.83
C GLU A 379 -5.64 -34.87 9.73
N GLY A 380 -5.56 -33.55 9.59
CA GLY A 380 -6.49 -32.64 10.28
C GLY A 380 -7.97 -32.87 9.90
N LEU A 381 -8.24 -33.35 8.68
CA LEU A 381 -9.59 -33.73 8.24
C LEU A 381 -10.00 -35.12 8.76
N ARG A 382 -9.03 -36.03 8.92
CA ARG A 382 -9.21 -37.37 9.51
C ARG A 382 -9.54 -37.29 11.00
N ASP A 383 -8.84 -36.45 11.77
CA ASP A 383 -9.15 -36.25 13.20
C ASP A 383 -10.49 -35.54 13.40
N LEU A 384 -10.87 -34.63 12.49
CA LEU A 384 -12.20 -34.00 12.50
C LEU A 384 -13.33 -34.96 12.13
N LEU A 385 -13.06 -35.99 11.31
CA LEU A 385 -14.02 -37.05 10.98
C LEU A 385 -14.09 -38.13 12.07
N LEU A 386 -12.97 -38.48 12.71
CA LEU A 386 -12.89 -39.47 13.79
C LEU A 386 -13.41 -38.95 15.13
N SER A 387 -13.48 -37.62 15.32
CA SER A 387 -14.08 -36.99 16.51
C SER A 387 -15.60 -36.74 16.39
N VAL A 388 -16.22 -37.08 15.25
CA VAL A 388 -17.66 -36.86 14.98
C VAL A 388 -18.49 -38.15 15.07
N THR A 389 -17.88 -39.32 15.28
CA THR A 389 -18.59 -40.59 15.41
C THR A 389 -18.61 -41.12 16.84
N VAL A 390 -19.81 -41.53 17.27
CA VAL A 390 -20.17 -42.18 18.56
C VAL A 390 -20.33 -41.23 19.76
N ASP A 391 -21.50 -40.62 19.83
CA ASP A 391 -22.28 -40.56 21.08
C ASP A 391 -23.69 -41.12 20.78
N GLU A 392 -23.80 -42.44 20.68
CA GLU A 392 -25.09 -43.14 20.58
C GLU A 392 -25.75 -43.19 21.97
N GLY A 393 -26.41 -42.08 22.33
CA GLY A 393 -27.22 -41.96 23.54
C GLY A 393 -28.71 -41.92 23.21
N ASP A 394 -29.42 -43.02 23.45
CA ASP A 394 -30.87 -43.15 23.30
C ASP A 394 -31.68 -41.99 23.91
N GLN A 395 -32.57 -41.38 23.12
CA GLN A 395 -33.88 -40.96 23.62
C GLN A 395 -34.95 -40.77 22.55
N ALA A 396 -36.15 -41.28 22.85
CA ALA A 396 -37.26 -41.38 21.91
C ALA A 396 -37.99 -40.05 21.67
N VAL A 397 -38.46 -39.86 20.43
CA VAL A 397 -39.29 -38.74 20.00
C VAL A 397 -40.78 -39.15 19.97
N PRO A 398 -41.70 -38.39 20.59
CA PRO A 398 -43.12 -38.41 20.24
C PRO A 398 -43.44 -37.36 19.16
N ALA A 399 -44.45 -37.66 18.35
CA ALA A 399 -44.72 -36.99 17.06
C ALA A 399 -45.63 -35.73 17.15
N GLY A 400 -45.67 -34.98 16.04
CA GLY A 400 -46.58 -33.85 15.78
C GLY A 400 -45.88 -32.49 15.85
N THR A 401 -46.20 -31.48 15.02
CA THR A 401 -47.25 -31.38 13.98
C THR A 401 -46.82 -30.32 12.96
N ALA A 402 -47.17 -30.49 11.68
CA ALA A 402 -47.06 -29.45 10.65
C ALA A 402 -48.40 -28.67 10.52
N PRO A 403 -48.56 -27.71 9.59
CA PRO A 403 -47.67 -26.65 9.08
C PRO A 403 -48.31 -25.26 9.29
N HIS A 404 -47.77 -24.18 8.71
CA HIS A 404 -48.57 -23.28 7.83
C HIS A 404 -47.71 -22.23 7.10
N SER A 405 -48.26 -21.73 5.99
CA SER A 405 -47.65 -20.82 5.01
C SER A 405 -48.27 -19.40 5.06
N ASN A 406 -47.83 -18.55 4.12
CA ASN A 406 -48.33 -17.20 3.79
C ASN A 406 -47.76 -16.08 4.70
N GLY A 407 -47.55 -14.85 4.23
CA GLY A 407 -47.65 -14.35 2.85
C GLY A 407 -48.05 -12.87 2.78
N ASN A 408 -47.32 -12.10 1.96
CA ASN A 408 -47.69 -10.87 1.23
C ASN A 408 -48.41 -9.68 1.93
N GLY A 409 -47.90 -8.46 1.69
CA GLY A 409 -48.53 -7.17 2.00
C GLY A 409 -47.46 -6.08 2.17
N SER A 410 -47.24 -5.11 1.26
CA SER A 410 -48.12 -4.11 0.62
C SER A 410 -48.43 -2.87 1.47
N SER A 411 -48.08 -1.71 0.90
CA SER A 411 -48.74 -0.39 0.98
C SER A 411 -48.79 0.39 2.30
N GLY A 412 -48.32 1.65 2.22
CA GLY A 412 -49.04 2.82 2.74
C GLY A 412 -48.43 3.53 3.95
N GLY A 413 -48.25 4.85 3.85
CA GLY A 413 -47.84 5.69 5.00
C GLY A 413 -47.30 7.06 4.58
N SER A 414 -48.19 8.05 4.45
CA SER A 414 -47.83 9.46 4.21
C SER A 414 -48.09 10.31 5.46
N ALA A 415 -47.50 11.51 5.47
CA ALA A 415 -47.86 12.70 6.26
C ALA A 415 -47.19 12.97 7.63
N ALA A 416 -47.16 14.28 7.92
CA ALA A 416 -46.97 14.99 9.19
C ALA A 416 -45.53 15.20 9.74
N GLY A 417 -45.05 16.46 9.64
CA GLY A 417 -44.20 17.07 10.68
C GLY A 417 -45.06 17.47 11.91
N PRO A 418 -44.50 18.11 12.97
CA PRO A 418 -44.32 19.58 12.93
C PRO A 418 -43.05 20.08 13.72
N PRO A 419 -43.01 21.20 14.49
CA PRO A 419 -42.30 22.39 14.01
C PRO A 419 -41.34 23.12 15.01
N GLY A 420 -40.57 24.09 14.49
CA GLY A 420 -40.47 25.44 15.11
C GLY A 420 -39.19 25.86 15.87
N SER A 421 -39.07 27.18 16.05
CA SER A 421 -38.04 27.95 16.80
C SER A 421 -36.65 28.03 16.15
N VAL A 422 -36.24 29.08 15.41
CA VAL A 422 -36.14 30.54 15.69
C VAL A 422 -35.02 30.92 16.66
N ALA A 423 -33.96 31.53 16.12
CA ALA A 423 -33.11 32.51 16.80
C ALA A 423 -32.52 33.50 15.76
N GLN A 424 -32.57 34.80 16.06
CA GLN A 424 -32.18 35.88 15.14
C GLN A 424 -30.70 36.27 15.30
N ARG A 425 -30.05 36.76 14.24
CA ARG A 425 -29.16 37.93 14.36
C ARG A 425 -28.91 38.68 13.04
N SER A 426 -29.09 40.00 13.11
CA SER A 426 -28.68 41.02 12.14
C SER A 426 -27.61 41.92 12.79
N VAL A 427 -26.94 42.89 12.15
CA VAL A 427 -27.09 43.58 10.84
C VAL A 427 -25.66 43.82 10.27
N LEU A 428 -25.55 44.61 9.19
CA LEU A 428 -24.40 45.36 8.65
C LEU A 428 -23.63 44.66 7.51
N SER A 429 -23.77 44.98 6.21
CA SER A 429 -23.97 46.22 5.41
C SER A 429 -22.68 46.93 4.98
N SER A 430 -22.70 47.45 3.73
CA SER A 430 -21.66 48.19 2.98
C SER A 430 -20.62 47.31 2.23
N SER A 431 -20.14 47.65 1.02
CA SER A 431 -20.68 48.56 -0.02
C SER A 431 -19.94 48.42 -1.36
N SER A 432 -20.67 48.56 -2.47
CA SER A 432 -20.32 49.26 -3.74
C SER A 432 -19.01 48.98 -4.52
N GLY A 433 -19.15 48.86 -5.85
CA GLY A 433 -18.05 48.84 -6.83
C GLY A 433 -18.48 48.15 -8.13
N SER A 434 -19.46 48.71 -8.85
CA SER A 434 -19.29 49.67 -9.95
C SER A 434 -18.97 49.01 -11.30
N PHE A 435 -20.02 48.89 -12.10
CA PHE A 435 -20.02 48.49 -13.51
C PHE A 435 -19.24 49.51 -14.36
N SER A 436 -18.54 49.08 -15.41
CA SER A 436 -18.03 49.96 -16.47
C SER A 436 -17.93 49.18 -17.76
N GLU A 437 -18.87 49.46 -18.66
CA GLU A 437 -18.93 48.99 -20.03
C GLU A 437 -18.95 50.24 -20.89
N GLU A 438 -17.91 50.46 -21.70
CA GLU A 438 -18.07 51.14 -22.98
C GLU A 438 -16.89 50.87 -23.93
N ARG A 439 -17.25 50.84 -25.22
CA ARG A 439 -16.40 50.70 -26.42
C ARG A 439 -16.30 52.10 -27.09
N PRO A 440 -15.46 52.37 -28.11
CA PRO A 440 -15.10 51.50 -29.25
C PRO A 440 -13.71 50.85 -29.19
#